data_AF-A0A143W8H5-F1
#
_entry.id   AF-A0A143W8H5-F1
#
_cell.length_a   1.000
_cell.length_b   1.000
_cell.length_c   1.000
_cell.angle_alpha   90.00
_cell.angle_beta   90.00
_cell.angle_gamma   90.00
#
_symmetry.space_group_name_H-M   'P 1'
#
loop_
_entity.id
_entity.type
_entity.pdbx_description
1 polymer ?
#
loop_
_entity_poly.entity_id
_entity_poly.type
_entity_poly.pdbx_seq_one_letter_code
_entity_poly.pdbx_strand_id
1 'polypeptide(L)'
;FILSSISLLISMTFYTILERKILSYIQIRKGPNKVGFIGVLQPFSDAIKLFNKNLITSEMMNFLLVFLTPALSFSISIMIIPIISFNYYSMFDNKHSILLFFILSSFSVYFILMIGWTANSKYSHMGAIRSVAQMISYEVSFFLIILFIVIMSNSFLLTQISESQNILYFSMGNMLLLYLWMMSCLAETNRSPFDFA
;
A
#
# COMPACT_ATOMS: atom_id res chain seq x y z
N PHE A 1 -2.94 -18.49 3.93
CA PHE A 1 -2.14 -17.34 4.41
C PHE A 1 -0.67 -17.39 3.98
N ILE A 2 0.13 -18.40 4.34
CA ILE A 2 1.57 -18.42 3.98
C ILE A 2 1.79 -18.48 2.46
N LEU A 3 1.06 -19.34 1.74
CA LEU A 3 1.16 -19.39 0.28
C LEU A 3 0.76 -18.06 -0.38
N SER A 4 -0.31 -17.44 0.11
CA SER A 4 -0.80 -16.15 -0.41
C SER A 4 0.16 -14.99 -0.12
N SER A 5 0.85 -14.99 1.02
CA SER A 5 1.86 -13.96 1.32
C SER A 5 3.11 -14.13 0.45
N ILE A 6 3.55 -15.36 0.19
CA ILE A 6 4.67 -15.65 -0.73
C ILE A 6 4.33 -15.19 -2.15
N SER A 7 3.14 -15.51 -2.66
CA SER A 7 2.73 -15.07 -4.00
C SER A 7 2.67 -13.55 -4.12
N LEU A 8 2.28 -12.86 -3.05
CA LEU A 8 2.22 -11.39 -3.04
C LEU A 8 3.61 -10.75 -3.01
N LEU A 9 4.56 -11.33 -2.27
CA LEU A 9 5.95 -10.86 -2.31
C LEU A 9 6.55 -10.99 -3.70
N ILE A 10 6.28 -12.11 -4.37
CA ILE A 10 6.72 -12.33 -5.75
C ILE A 10 6.06 -11.31 -6.68
N SER A 11 4.74 -11.09 -6.59
CA SER A 11 4.05 -10.11 -7.44
C SER A 11 4.55 -8.69 -7.22
N MET A 12 4.82 -8.30 -5.97
CA MET A 12 5.40 -6.99 -5.61
C MET A 12 6.77 -6.77 -6.26
N THR A 13 7.65 -7.79 -6.27
CA THR A 13 8.96 -7.67 -6.94
C THR A 13 8.82 -7.41 -8.44
N PHE A 14 7.92 -8.10 -9.13
CA PHE A 14 7.70 -7.88 -10.56
C PHE A 14 6.96 -6.58 -10.87
N TYR A 15 6.08 -6.12 -9.96
CA TYR A 15 5.40 -4.84 -10.08
C TYR A 15 6.40 -3.67 -10.23
N THR A 16 7.54 -3.71 -9.53
CA THR A 16 8.59 -2.68 -9.68
C THR A 16 9.17 -2.59 -11.10
N ILE A 17 9.31 -3.72 -11.81
CA ILE A 17 9.77 -3.74 -13.20
C ILE A 17 8.68 -3.16 -14.10
N LEU A 18 7.44 -3.59 -13.88
CA LEU A 18 6.28 -3.15 -14.65
C LEU A 18 6.14 -1.63 -14.58
N GLU A 19 6.23 -1.05 -13.38
CA GLU A 19 6.20 0.39 -13.16
C GLU A 19 7.31 1.11 -13.96
N ARG A 20 8.57 0.64 -13.84
CA ARG A 20 9.71 1.22 -14.59
C ARG A 20 9.54 1.11 -16.11
N LYS A 21 8.99 0.00 -16.62
CA LYS A 21 8.77 -0.20 -18.06
C LYS A 21 7.65 0.68 -18.58
N ILE A 22 6.51 0.74 -17.91
CA ILE A 22 5.38 1.59 -18.32
C ILE A 22 5.82 3.06 -18.35
N LEU A 23 6.46 3.55 -17.29
CA LEU A 23 6.98 4.93 -17.25
C LEU A 23 7.99 5.20 -18.36
N SER A 24 8.86 4.24 -18.68
CA SER A 24 9.82 4.38 -19.77
C SER A 24 9.12 4.48 -21.14
N TYR A 25 8.10 3.67 -21.38
CA TYR A 25 7.37 3.68 -22.65
C TYR A 25 6.57 4.97 -22.84
N ILE A 26 5.96 5.50 -21.77
CA ILE A 26 5.29 6.82 -21.80
C ILE A 26 6.31 7.92 -22.17
N GLN A 27 7.53 7.83 -21.66
CA GLN A 27 8.62 8.77 -21.93
C GLN A 27 9.40 8.47 -23.24
N ILE A 28 8.92 7.55 -24.09
CA ILE A 28 9.56 7.19 -25.37
C ILE A 28 11.02 6.73 -25.17
N ARG A 29 11.30 6.02 -24.07
CA ARG A 29 12.60 5.38 -23.82
C ARG A 29 12.42 3.92 -23.44
N LYS A 30 13.42 3.09 -23.72
CA LYS A 30 13.39 1.68 -23.31
C LYS A 30 13.69 1.58 -21.81
N GLY A 31 12.86 0.81 -21.10
CA GLY A 31 13.06 0.47 -19.70
C GLY A 31 14.23 -0.50 -19.48
N PRO A 32 14.37 -1.06 -18.27
CA PRO A 32 15.43 -2.02 -17.98
C PRO A 32 15.33 -3.24 -18.90
N ASN A 33 16.32 -3.38 -19.80
CA ASN A 33 16.39 -4.46 -20.79
C ASN A 33 17.69 -5.29 -20.72
N LYS A 34 18.69 -4.84 -19.94
CA LYS A 34 20.04 -5.46 -19.93
C LYS A 34 20.18 -6.63 -18.96
N VAL A 35 19.46 -6.62 -17.83
CA VAL A 35 19.62 -7.64 -16.78
C VAL A 35 18.74 -8.87 -17.09
N GLY A 36 19.36 -9.94 -17.59
CA GLY A 36 18.66 -11.17 -18.01
C GLY A 36 17.83 -10.99 -19.29
N PHE A 37 16.91 -11.93 -19.56
CA PHE A 37 15.99 -11.83 -20.69
C PHE A 37 15.02 -10.66 -20.49
N ILE A 38 15.10 -9.64 -21.34
CA ILE A 38 14.18 -8.49 -21.36
C ILE A 38 14.08 -7.76 -20.00
N GLY A 39 15.11 -7.85 -19.14
CA GLY A 39 15.11 -7.17 -17.84
C GLY A 39 14.30 -7.86 -16.73
N VAL A 40 13.82 -9.10 -16.92
CA VAL A 40 13.00 -9.82 -15.91
C VAL A 40 13.77 -10.03 -14.60
N LEU A 41 15.09 -10.18 -14.65
CA LEU A 41 15.94 -10.41 -13.47
C LEU A 41 16.34 -9.12 -12.73
N GLN A 42 15.81 -7.95 -13.12
CA GLN A 42 16.16 -6.67 -12.49
C GLN A 42 15.91 -6.61 -10.97
N PRO A 43 14.76 -7.06 -10.41
CA PRO A 43 14.48 -6.96 -8.98
C PRO A 43 15.45 -7.79 -8.15
N PHE A 44 15.87 -8.95 -8.67
CA PHE A 44 16.89 -9.78 -8.03
C PHE A 44 18.24 -9.07 -7.99
N SER A 45 18.64 -8.39 -9.07
CA SER A 45 19.87 -7.59 -9.08
C SER A 45 19.82 -6.40 -8.11
N ASP A 46 18.68 -5.73 -8.01
CA ASP A 46 18.48 -4.61 -7.09
C ASP A 46 18.51 -5.11 -5.63
N ALA A 47 17.91 -6.28 -5.34
CA ALA A 47 17.95 -6.92 -4.03
C ALA A 47 19.39 -7.31 -3.62
N ILE A 48 20.13 -8.01 -4.49
CA ILE A 48 21.53 -8.40 -4.23
C ILE A 48 22.40 -7.15 -4.00
N LYS A 49 22.17 -6.08 -4.77
CA LYS A 49 22.86 -4.80 -4.58
C LYS A 49 22.60 -4.19 -3.20
N LEU A 50 21.36 -4.26 -2.70
CA LEU A 50 21.02 -3.76 -1.37
C LEU A 50 21.61 -4.62 -0.25
N PHE A 51 21.62 -5.95 -0.41
CA PHE A 51 22.24 -6.86 0.57
C PHE A 51 23.76 -6.67 0.70
N ASN A 52 24.44 -6.33 -0.39
CA ASN A 52 25.88 -6.10 -0.38
C ASN A 52 26.29 -4.70 0.13
N LYS A 53 25.32 -3.82 0.41
CA LYS A 53 25.62 -2.44 0.83
C LYS A 53 25.82 -2.39 2.34
N ASN A 54 26.93 -1.78 2.78
CA ASN A 54 27.18 -1.57 4.21
C ASN A 54 26.08 -0.69 4.82
N LEU A 55 25.59 -1.10 5.99
CA LEU A 55 24.64 -0.32 6.79
C LEU A 55 25.39 0.85 7.43
N ILE A 56 25.10 2.07 6.99
CA ILE A 56 25.64 3.30 7.57
C ILE A 56 24.60 3.82 8.56
N THR A 57 24.93 3.83 9.84
CA THR A 57 24.08 4.36 10.90
C THR A 57 24.63 5.68 11.41
N SER A 58 23.79 6.71 11.50
CA SER A 58 24.17 7.97 12.14
C SER A 58 24.11 7.86 13.67
N GLU A 59 25.02 8.55 14.35
CA GLU A 59 25.19 8.46 15.82
C GLU A 59 23.98 8.96 16.61
N MET A 60 23.20 9.88 16.04
CA MET A 60 22.06 10.51 16.72
C MET A 60 20.75 9.70 16.63
N MET A 61 20.74 8.56 15.92
CA MET A 61 19.52 7.80 15.64
C MET A 61 19.21 6.79 16.74
N ASN A 62 17.91 6.56 16.97
CA ASN A 62 17.47 5.46 17.84
C ASN A 62 17.58 4.11 17.11
N PHE A 63 18.72 3.43 17.23
CA PHE A 63 19.01 2.18 16.54
C PHE A 63 17.89 1.12 16.63
N LEU A 64 17.38 0.83 17.83
CA LEU A 64 16.32 -0.17 18.03
C LEU A 64 15.07 0.15 17.21
N LEU A 65 14.62 1.41 17.28
CA LEU A 65 13.39 1.86 16.62
C LEU A 65 13.58 1.93 15.09
N VAL A 66 14.76 2.31 14.59
CA VAL A 66 15.06 2.34 13.15
C VAL A 66 14.94 0.94 12.51
N PHE A 67 15.32 -0.13 13.22
CA PHE A 67 15.16 -1.49 12.69
C PHE A 67 13.75 -2.06 12.88
N LEU A 68 13.09 -1.76 13.99
CA LEU A 68 11.75 -2.28 14.28
C LEU A 68 10.66 -1.60 13.44
N THR A 69 10.73 -0.29 13.24
CA THR A 69 9.63 0.47 12.63
C THR A 69 9.34 0.08 11.16
N PRO A 70 10.33 -0.16 10.27
CA PRO A 70 10.06 -0.65 8.91
C PRO A 70 9.53 -2.10 8.90
N ALA A 71 9.95 -2.94 9.86
CA ALA A 71 9.43 -4.30 9.99
C ALA A 71 7.95 -4.30 10.41
N LEU A 72 7.57 -3.39 11.31
CA LEU A 72 6.18 -3.24 11.76
C LEU A 72 5.28 -2.68 10.65
N SER A 73 5.72 -1.67 9.90
CA SER A 73 4.94 -1.14 8.76
C SER A 73 4.72 -2.21 7.68
N PHE A 74 5.76 -3.00 7.38
CA PHE A 74 5.64 -4.13 6.47
C PHE A 74 4.68 -5.21 7.00
N SER A 75 4.71 -5.50 8.30
CA SER A 75 3.81 -6.50 8.91
C SER A 75 2.33 -6.14 8.74
N ILE A 76 1.96 -4.87 8.85
CA ILE A 76 0.58 -4.41 8.66
C ILE A 76 0.12 -4.59 7.22
N SER A 77 0.98 -4.27 6.26
CA SER A 77 0.66 -4.48 4.85
C SER A 77 0.35 -5.95 4.52
N ILE A 78 1.04 -6.90 5.17
CA ILE A 78 0.75 -8.34 5.02
C ILE A 78 -0.56 -8.72 5.73
N MET A 79 -0.86 -8.12 6.88
CA MET A 79 -2.09 -8.41 7.64
C MET A 79 -3.38 -7.96 6.94
N ILE A 80 -3.31 -7.05 5.98
CA ILE A 80 -4.47 -6.64 5.17
C ILE A 80 -4.90 -7.75 4.19
N ILE A 81 -3.96 -8.55 3.70
CA ILE A 81 -4.19 -9.60 2.68
C ILE A 81 -5.31 -10.59 3.04
N PRO A 82 -5.34 -11.20 4.25
CA PRO A 82 -6.34 -12.21 4.60
C PRO A 82 -7.78 -11.67 4.66
N ILE A 83 -7.94 -10.35 4.77
CA ILE A 83 -9.24 -9.68 4.75
C ILE A 83 -9.83 -9.73 3.34
N ILE A 84 -8.98 -9.63 2.32
CA ILE A 84 -9.41 -9.61 0.92
C ILE A 84 -9.82 -11.01 0.49
N SER A 85 -11.07 -11.16 0.05
CA SER A 85 -11.60 -12.40 -0.50
C SER A 85 -11.19 -12.56 -1.97
N PHE A 86 -10.24 -13.46 -2.26
CA PHE A 86 -9.87 -13.80 -3.64
C PHE A 86 -10.81 -14.84 -4.27
N ASN A 87 -11.41 -15.70 -3.44
CA ASN A 87 -12.41 -16.69 -3.82
C ASN A 87 -13.63 -16.56 -2.89
N TYR A 88 -14.68 -17.35 -3.15
CA TYR A 88 -15.92 -17.38 -2.36
C TYR A 88 -15.72 -17.45 -0.84
N TYR A 89 -14.63 -18.07 -0.39
CA TYR A 89 -14.25 -18.11 1.02
C TYR A 89 -13.03 -17.22 1.27
N SER A 90 -13.18 -16.26 2.18
CA SER A 90 -12.07 -15.49 2.71
C SER A 90 -11.16 -16.37 3.57
N MET A 91 -9.88 -16.01 3.64
CA MET A 91 -8.93 -16.69 4.52
C MET A 91 -9.21 -16.40 6.00
N PHE A 92 -9.80 -15.23 6.28
CA PHE A 92 -10.27 -14.82 7.59
C PHE A 92 -11.75 -14.45 7.49
N ASP A 93 -12.60 -15.26 8.11
CA ASP A 93 -14.06 -15.01 8.13
C ASP A 93 -14.40 -14.14 9.33
N ASN A 94 -14.56 -12.84 9.09
CA ASN A 94 -15.02 -11.88 10.07
C ASN A 94 -16.20 -11.10 9.50
N LYS A 95 -17.33 -11.13 10.23
CA LYS A 95 -18.56 -10.39 9.90
C LYS A 95 -18.32 -8.89 9.66
N HIS A 96 -17.30 -8.32 10.29
CA HIS A 96 -16.92 -6.91 10.18
C HIS A 96 -15.60 -6.71 9.43
N SER A 97 -15.42 -7.41 8.32
CA SER A 97 -14.20 -7.39 7.50
C SER A 97 -13.72 -5.98 7.09
N ILE A 98 -14.62 -5.10 6.66
CA ILE A 98 -14.28 -3.72 6.25
C ILE A 98 -13.85 -2.84 7.43
N LEU A 99 -14.50 -2.99 8.59
CA LEU A 99 -14.10 -2.27 9.80
C LEU A 99 -12.69 -2.68 10.23
N LEU A 100 -12.35 -3.97 10.06
CA LEU A 100 -11.00 -4.44 10.32
C LEU A 100 -9.98 -3.82 9.34
N PHE A 101 -10.35 -3.66 8.08
CA PHE A 101 -9.51 -2.92 7.10
C PHE A 101 -9.19 -1.50 7.60
N PHE A 102 -10.18 -0.75 8.09
CA PHE A 102 -9.95 0.61 8.64
C PHE A 102 -9.06 0.64 9.88
N ILE A 103 -9.20 -0.35 10.74
CA ILE A 103 -8.32 -0.44 11.92
C ILE A 103 -6.87 -0.64 11.46
N LEU A 104 -6.62 -1.48 10.45
CA LEU A 104 -5.27 -1.68 9.93
C LEU A 104 -4.73 -0.47 9.15
N SER A 105 -5.57 0.23 8.36
CA SER A 105 -5.15 1.44 7.65
C SER A 105 -4.73 2.53 8.64
N SER A 106 -5.52 2.78 9.68
CA SER A 106 -5.20 3.77 10.70
C SER A 106 -3.95 3.41 11.50
N PHE A 107 -3.70 2.12 11.76
CA PHE A 107 -2.44 1.68 12.36
C PHE A 107 -1.21 2.01 11.51
N SER A 108 -1.32 1.97 10.18
CA SER A 108 -0.18 2.22 9.28
C SER A 108 0.39 3.64 9.42
N VAL A 109 -0.46 4.63 9.68
CA VAL A 109 -0.08 6.05 9.85
C VAL A 109 0.84 6.24 11.05
N TYR A 110 0.60 5.51 12.14
CA TYR A 110 1.45 5.60 13.34
C TYR A 110 2.89 5.15 13.07
N PHE A 111 3.10 4.13 12.22
CA PHE A 111 4.45 3.68 11.89
C PHE A 111 5.22 4.69 11.06
N ILE A 112 4.54 5.42 10.18
CA ILE A 112 5.18 6.48 9.37
C ILE A 112 5.65 7.63 10.26
N LEU A 113 4.82 8.02 11.25
CA LEU A 113 5.22 9.01 12.26
C LEU A 113 6.42 8.52 13.08
N MET A 114 6.39 7.24 13.50
CA MET A 114 7.49 6.64 14.25
C MET A 114 8.81 6.67 13.46
N ILE A 115 8.80 6.28 12.17
CA ILE A 115 9.98 6.31 11.29
C ILE A 115 10.60 7.71 11.27
N GLY A 116 9.79 8.75 11.07
CA GLY A 116 10.28 10.14 11.05
C GLY A 116 10.90 10.60 12.36
N TRP A 117 10.34 10.15 13.49
CA TRP A 117 10.86 10.44 14.83
C TRP A 117 12.16 9.68 15.14
N THR A 118 12.31 8.43 14.68
CA THR A 118 13.53 7.63 14.89
C THR A 118 14.79 8.29 14.34
N ALA A 119 14.62 9.09 13.29
CA ALA A 119 15.70 9.69 12.52
C ALA A 119 16.32 10.95 13.16
N ASN A 120 15.78 11.42 14.30
CA ASN A 120 16.32 12.50 15.12
C ASN A 120 16.89 13.73 14.34
N SER A 121 16.27 14.07 13.21
CA SER A 121 16.66 15.20 12.37
C SER A 121 15.43 16.09 12.15
N LYS A 122 15.61 17.41 12.22
CA LYS A 122 14.48 18.36 12.11
C LYS A 122 13.76 18.21 10.77
N TYR A 123 14.50 17.98 9.69
CA TYR A 123 13.93 17.82 8.35
C TYR A 123 13.15 16.52 8.19
N SER A 124 13.67 15.38 8.66
CA SER A 124 12.95 14.11 8.59
C SER A 124 11.66 14.13 9.41
N HIS A 125 11.70 14.78 10.57
CA HIS A 125 10.53 14.89 11.43
C HIS A 125 9.45 15.79 10.80
N MET A 126 9.83 16.94 10.22
CA MET A 126 8.88 17.81 9.51
C MET A 126 8.26 17.14 8.29
N GLY A 127 9.05 16.41 7.49
CA GLY A 127 8.52 15.65 6.34
C GLY A 127 7.54 14.55 6.77
N ALA A 128 7.88 13.82 7.84
CA ALA A 128 6.96 12.82 8.39
C ALA A 128 5.65 13.43 8.87
N ILE A 129 5.66 14.56 9.58
CA ILE A 129 4.43 15.25 10.00
C ILE A 129 3.59 15.67 8.80
N ARG A 130 4.21 16.17 7.72
CA ARG A 130 3.49 16.54 6.49
C ARG A 130 2.83 15.33 5.82
N SER A 131 3.56 14.21 5.71
CA SER A 131 3.01 12.97 5.15
C SER A 131 1.85 12.42 5.99
N VAL A 132 1.96 12.50 7.31
CA VAL A 132 0.93 12.06 8.25
C VAL A 132 -0.32 12.93 8.15
N ALA A 133 -0.16 14.25 8.09
CA ALA A 133 -1.28 15.17 7.91
C ALA A 133 -2.04 14.89 6.59
N GLN A 134 -1.30 14.59 5.51
CA GLN A 134 -1.90 14.20 4.24
C GLN A 134 -2.67 12.89 4.37
N MET A 135 -2.06 11.81 4.88
CA MET A 135 -2.71 10.51 4.99
C MET A 135 -3.99 10.56 5.83
N ILE A 136 -3.97 11.23 7.00
CA ILE A 136 -5.15 11.36 7.86
C ILE A 136 -6.28 12.12 7.14
N SER A 137 -5.95 13.18 6.41
CA SER A 137 -6.96 13.97 5.69
C SER A 137 -7.69 13.15 4.62
N TYR A 138 -6.96 12.27 3.91
CA TYR A 138 -7.56 11.41 2.88
C TYR A 138 -8.16 10.13 3.44
N GLU A 139 -7.72 9.64 4.61
CA GLU A 139 -8.33 8.50 5.29
C GLU A 139 -9.80 8.77 5.64
N VAL A 140 -10.14 9.99 6.10
CA VAL A 140 -11.53 10.38 6.37
C VAL A 140 -12.37 10.34 5.08
N SER A 141 -11.83 10.85 3.97
CA SER A 141 -12.53 10.83 2.68
C SER A 141 -12.76 9.40 2.17
N PHE A 142 -11.75 8.54 2.34
CA PHE A 142 -11.79 7.13 1.98
C PHE A 142 -12.82 6.37 2.83
N PHE A 143 -12.92 6.67 4.13
CA PHE A 143 -13.94 6.11 5.02
C PHE A 143 -15.36 6.43 4.55
N LEU A 144 -15.64 7.69 4.20
CA LEU A 144 -16.96 8.10 3.73
C LEU A 144 -17.37 7.40 2.43
N ILE A 145 -16.41 7.22 1.49
CA ILE A 145 -16.66 6.55 0.21
C ILE A 145 -17.02 5.07 0.42
N ILE A 146 -16.26 4.37 1.26
CA ILE A 146 -16.55 2.96 1.58
C ILE A 146 -17.85 2.82 2.35
N LEU A 147 -18.16 3.75 3.26
CA LEU A 147 -19.43 3.72 3.99
C LEU A 147 -20.62 3.82 3.03
N PHE A 148 -20.53 4.61 1.96
CA PHE A 148 -21.53 4.61 0.91
C PHE A 148 -21.66 3.24 0.21
N ILE A 149 -20.55 2.56 -0.08
CA ILE A 149 -20.56 1.20 -0.66
C ILE A 149 -21.21 0.19 0.30
N VAL A 150 -20.92 0.31 1.60
CA VAL A 150 -21.54 -0.52 2.64
C VAL A 150 -23.06 -0.33 2.66
N ILE A 151 -23.54 0.90 2.58
CA ILE A 151 -24.98 1.19 2.53
C ILE A 151 -25.62 0.55 1.30
N MET A 152 -24.98 0.61 0.13
CA MET A 152 -25.51 -0.01 -1.10
C MET A 152 -25.61 -1.54 -1.01
N SER A 153 -24.70 -2.17 -0.27
CA SER A 153 -24.64 -3.63 -0.08
C SER A 153 -25.34 -4.16 1.18
N ASN A 154 -25.81 -3.27 2.06
CA ASN A 154 -26.39 -3.57 3.38
C ASN A 154 -25.54 -4.47 4.30
N SER A 155 -24.23 -4.58 4.06
CA SER A 155 -23.36 -5.49 4.82
C SER A 155 -21.92 -4.99 4.97
N PHE A 156 -21.26 -5.37 6.06
CA PHE A 156 -19.84 -5.09 6.32
C PHE A 156 -18.90 -6.23 5.89
N LEU A 157 -19.46 -7.30 5.32
CA LEU A 157 -18.72 -8.48 4.88
C LEU A 157 -18.34 -8.33 3.40
N LEU A 158 -17.04 -8.40 3.08
CA LEU A 158 -16.53 -8.24 1.72
C LEU A 158 -17.10 -9.26 0.72
N THR A 159 -17.39 -10.49 1.16
CA THR A 159 -17.99 -11.50 0.29
C THR A 159 -19.42 -11.11 -0.11
N GLN A 160 -20.24 -10.64 0.84
CA GLN A 160 -21.59 -10.14 0.55
C GLN A 160 -21.57 -8.90 -0.36
N ILE A 161 -20.58 -8.02 -0.19
CA ILE A 161 -20.36 -6.89 -1.11
C ILE A 161 -20.08 -7.40 -2.53
N SER A 162 -19.22 -8.41 -2.69
CA SER A 162 -18.95 -8.97 -4.02
C SER A 162 -20.19 -9.60 -4.66
N GLU A 163 -21.01 -10.31 -3.88
CA GLU A 163 -22.25 -10.93 -4.37
C GLU A 163 -23.29 -9.90 -4.78
N SER A 164 -23.37 -8.76 -4.07
CA SER A 164 -24.28 -7.66 -4.42
C SER A 164 -23.96 -7.03 -5.79
N GLN A 165 -22.74 -7.21 -6.30
CA GLN A 165 -22.30 -6.66 -7.59
C GLN A 165 -22.56 -7.60 -8.78
N ASN A 166 -23.19 -8.77 -8.58
CA ASN A 166 -23.41 -9.76 -9.64
C ASN A 166 -24.30 -9.25 -10.79
N ILE A 167 -25.28 -8.39 -10.50
CA ILE A 167 -26.23 -7.89 -11.51
C ILE A 167 -25.68 -6.62 -12.19
N LEU A 168 -25.21 -5.66 -11.39
CA LEU A 168 -24.60 -4.41 -11.86
C LEU A 168 -23.42 -4.07 -10.97
N TYR A 169 -22.26 -3.83 -11.59
CA TYR A 169 -21.08 -3.35 -10.87
C TYR A 169 -21.32 -1.94 -10.32
N PHE A 170 -20.84 -1.68 -9.10
CA PHE A 170 -20.94 -0.37 -8.47
C PHE A 170 -20.21 0.74 -9.24
N SER A 171 -19.17 0.39 -9.99
CA SER A 171 -18.46 1.34 -10.87
C SER A 171 -19.37 1.90 -11.98
N MET A 172 -20.23 1.06 -12.57
CA MET A 172 -21.09 1.47 -13.67
C MET A 172 -22.17 2.47 -13.20
N GLY A 173 -22.71 2.28 -11.99
CA GLY A 173 -23.70 3.19 -11.41
C GLY A 173 -23.10 4.49 -10.88
N ASN A 174 -21.87 4.46 -10.34
CA ASN A 174 -21.26 5.57 -9.61
C ASN A 174 -19.83 5.90 -10.07
N MET A 175 -19.66 6.27 -11.35
CA MET A 175 -18.35 6.59 -11.91
C MET A 175 -17.62 7.73 -11.18
N LEU A 176 -18.34 8.77 -10.73
CA LEU A 176 -17.74 9.87 -9.95
C LEU A 176 -17.12 9.38 -8.64
N LEU A 177 -17.80 8.46 -7.96
CA LEU A 177 -17.30 7.88 -6.71
C LEU A 177 -16.03 7.06 -6.96
N LEU A 178 -15.97 6.33 -8.08
CA LEU A 178 -14.76 5.59 -8.47
C LEU A 178 -13.57 6.54 -8.66
N TYR A 179 -13.75 7.69 -9.32
CA TYR A 179 -12.67 8.67 -9.48
C TYR A 179 -12.22 9.27 -8.14
N LEU A 180 -13.17 9.63 -7.26
CA LEU A 180 -12.84 10.12 -5.92
C LEU A 180 -12.08 9.07 -5.10
N TRP A 181 -12.49 7.80 -5.20
CA TRP A 181 -11.82 6.68 -4.55
C TRP A 181 -10.40 6.46 -5.06
N MET A 182 -10.19 6.51 -6.38
CA MET A 182 -8.85 6.40 -6.95
C MET A 182 -7.93 7.54 -6.48
N MET A 183 -8.44 8.77 -6.40
CA MET A 183 -7.66 9.92 -5.91
C MET A 183 -7.34 9.80 -4.42
N SER A 184 -8.28 9.33 -3.59
CA SER A 184 -8.00 9.11 -2.16
C SER A 184 -6.98 7.99 -1.94
N CYS A 185 -7.05 6.89 -2.70
CA CYS A 185 -6.06 5.81 -2.63
C CYS A 185 -4.64 6.27 -3.03
N LEU A 186 -4.53 7.11 -4.07
CA LEU A 186 -3.24 7.68 -4.48
C LEU A 186 -2.67 8.63 -3.42
N ALA A 187 -3.53 9.44 -2.80
CA ALA A 187 -3.12 10.38 -1.76
C ALA A 187 -2.74 9.68 -0.45
N GLU A 188 -3.45 8.62 -0.05
CA GLU A 188 -3.13 7.81 1.14
C GLU A 188 -1.80 7.08 0.99
N THR A 189 -1.48 6.59 -0.21
CA THR A 189 -0.22 5.88 -0.48
C THR A 189 0.97 6.80 -0.74
N ASN A 190 0.80 8.13 -0.63
CA ASN A 190 1.80 9.14 -1.01
C ASN A 190 2.46 8.78 -2.34
N ARG A 191 1.63 8.56 -3.37
CA ARG A 191 2.05 8.30 -4.76
C ARG A 191 1.74 9.50 -5.65
N SER A 192 2.56 9.68 -6.69
CA SER A 192 2.45 10.80 -7.62
C SER A 192 1.02 10.94 -8.13
N PRO A 193 0.40 12.13 -8.04
CA PRO A 193 1.01 13.46 -7.87
C PRO A 193 1.27 13.94 -6.44
N PHE A 194 0.96 13.15 -5.40
CA PHE A 194 0.95 13.60 -4.01
C PHE A 194 2.25 13.31 -3.23
N ASP A 195 3.41 13.40 -3.89
CA ASP A 195 4.74 12.94 -3.37
C ASP A 195 5.57 14.08 -2.73
N PHE A 196 4.95 15.18 -2.31
CA PHE A 196 5.66 16.40 -1.86
C PHE A 196 6.03 16.44 -0.36
N ALA A 197 5.90 15.32 0.36
CA ALA A 197 6.07 15.24 1.81
C ALA A 197 7.50 14.87 2.23
#